data_AF-A0A0C9SZH2-F1
#
_entry.id   AF-A0A0C9SZH2-F1
#
_cell.length_a   1.000
_cell.length_b   1.000
_cell.length_c   1.000
_cell.angle_alpha   90.00
_cell.angle_beta   90.00
_cell.angle_gamma   90.00
#
_symmetry.space_group_name_H-M   'P 1'
#
loop_
_entity.id
_entity.type
_entity.pdbx_description
1 polymer ?
#
loop_
_entity_poly.entity_id
_entity_poly.type
_entity_poly.pdbx_seq_one_letter_code
_entity_poly.pdbx_strand_id
1 'polypeptide(L)'
;AEAMRHEACIPQSWWEFATQQATHVYNRSPMDRLNWRTPFELLNGKQPDISHFRVFGCGAYVWLHPDVRANKMAAKSELMVYLGFAPGNE
;
A
#
# COMPACT_ATOMS: atom_id res chain seq x y z
N ALA A 1 -10.09 7.46 -4.03
CA ALA A 1 -9.42 7.64 -2.72
C ALA A 1 -10.43 7.68 -1.58
N GLU A 2 -11.44 8.56 -1.63
CA GLU A 2 -12.42 8.67 -0.55
C GLU A 2 -13.22 7.37 -0.28
N ALA A 3 -13.76 6.73 -1.32
CA ALA A 3 -14.43 5.43 -1.18
C ALA A 3 -13.52 4.36 -0.56
N MET A 4 -12.26 4.26 -1.01
CA MET A 4 -11.25 3.36 -0.45
C MET A 4 -10.97 3.65 1.04
N ARG A 5 -10.92 4.92 1.45
CA ARG A 5 -10.76 5.32 2.86
C ARG A 5 -11.95 4.88 3.71
N HIS A 6 -13.17 5.09 3.20
CA HIS A 6 -14.41 4.72 3.88
C HIS A 6 -14.55 3.21 4.04
N GLU A 7 -14.26 2.44 2.99
CA GLU A 7 -14.29 0.98 3.02
C GLU A 7 -13.30 0.41 4.05
N ALA A 8 -12.09 0.99 4.12
CA ALA A 8 -11.07 0.62 5.08
C ALA A 8 -11.31 1.18 6.50
N CYS A 9 -12.39 1.94 6.73
CA CYS A 9 -12.71 2.57 8.01
C CYS A 9 -11.55 3.44 8.58
N ILE A 10 -10.79 4.08 7.70
CA ILE A 10 -9.63 4.91 8.07
C ILE A 10 -10.10 6.32 8.45
N PRO A 11 -9.61 6.90 9.57
CA PRO A 11 -9.92 8.26 9.98
C PRO A 11 -9.61 9.30 8.91
N GLN A 12 -10.36 10.41 8.89
CA GLN A 12 -10.14 11.50 7.94
C GLN A 12 -8.73 12.11 8.05
N SER A 13 -8.10 12.07 9.23
CA SER A 13 -6.73 12.56 9.42
C SER A 13 -5.70 11.80 8.57
N TRP A 14 -6.01 10.59 8.11
CA TRP A 14 -5.10 9.71 7.37
C TRP A 14 -5.48 9.61 5.88
N TRP A 15 -6.17 10.62 5.35
CA TRP A 15 -6.62 10.68 3.96
C TRP A 15 -5.49 10.62 2.93
N GLU A 16 -4.30 11.10 3.31
CA GLU A 16 -3.12 11.12 2.46
C GLU A 16 -2.67 9.71 2.05
N PHE A 17 -2.71 8.74 2.98
CA PHE A 17 -2.36 7.35 2.70
C PHE A 17 -3.31 6.71 1.69
N ALA A 18 -4.62 6.94 1.85
CA ALA A 18 -5.62 6.46 0.89
C ALA A 18 -5.44 7.10 -0.50
N THR A 19 -4.97 8.35 -0.54
CA THR A 19 -4.71 9.06 -1.80
C THR A 19 -3.45 8.55 -2.50
N GLN A 20 -2.38 8.29 -1.74
CA GLN A 20 -1.16 7.66 -2.25
C GLN A 20 -1.46 6.27 -2.80
N GLN A 21 -2.16 5.43 -2.05
CA GLN A 21 -2.51 4.07 -2.49
C GLN A 21 -3.41 4.09 -3.74
N ALA A 22 -4.43 4.96 -3.78
CA ALA A 22 -5.28 5.08 -4.95
C ALA A 22 -4.49 5.53 -6.19
N THR A 23 -3.54 6.44 -6.04
CA THR A 23 -2.66 6.88 -7.13
C THR A 23 -1.73 5.76 -7.60
N HIS A 24 -1.18 5.00 -6.66
CA HIS A 24 -0.31 3.85 -6.95
C HIS A 24 -1.05 2.77 -7.75
N VAL A 25 -2.30 2.44 -7.37
CA VAL A 25 -3.19 1.54 -8.11
C VAL A 25 -3.51 2.11 -9.50
N TYR A 26 -3.87 3.39 -9.58
CA TYR A 26 -4.21 4.04 -10.85
C TYR A 26 -3.06 3.99 -11.85
N ASN A 27 -1.83 4.26 -11.41
CA ASN A 27 -0.64 4.25 -12.25
C ASN A 27 -0.29 2.85 -12.77
N ARG A 28 -0.76 1.79 -12.11
CA ARG A 28 -0.53 0.38 -12.47
C ARG A 28 -1.78 -0.31 -13.02
N SER A 29 -2.85 0.46 -13.26
CA SER A 29 -4.08 -0.02 -13.89
C SER A 29 -4.01 0.17 -15.41
N PRO A 30 -4.33 -0.86 -16.21
CA PRO A 30 -4.35 -0.73 -17.66
C PRO A 30 -5.50 0.19 -18.06
N MET A 31 -5.25 1.06 -19.04
CA MET A 31 -6.26 1.99 -19.54
C MET A 31 -6.46 1.83 -21.04
N ASP A 32 -7.72 1.82 -21.48
CA ASP A 32 -8.09 1.70 -22.89
C ASP A 32 -7.46 2.81 -23.75
N ARG A 33 -7.48 4.06 -23.26
CA ARG A 33 -6.82 5.21 -23.90
C ARG A 33 -5.30 5.07 -24.09
N LEU A 34 -4.67 4.10 -23.44
CA LEU A 34 -3.24 3.80 -23.54
C LEU A 34 -2.96 2.49 -24.31
N ASN A 35 -3.95 1.98 -25.07
CA ASN A 35 -3.92 0.67 -25.71
C ASN A 35 -3.72 -0.46 -24.69
N TRP A 36 -4.47 -0.44 -23.60
CA TRP A 36 -4.39 -1.41 -22.50
C TRP A 36 -3.04 -1.46 -21.77
N ARG A 37 -2.19 -0.44 -21.94
CA ARG A 37 -0.96 -0.26 -21.15
C ARG A 37 -1.21 0.54 -19.88
N THR A 38 -0.32 0.36 -18.91
CA THR A 38 -0.36 1.13 -17.65
C THR A 38 0.42 2.45 -17.80
N PRO A 39 0.05 3.53 -17.07
CA PRO A 39 0.89 4.74 -16.98
C PRO A 39 2.32 4.45 -16.55
N PHE A 40 2.49 3.51 -15.62
CA PHE A 40 3.80 3.06 -15.15
C PHE A 40 4.64 2.46 -16.28
N GLU A 41 4.05 1.60 -17.13
CA GLU A 41 4.74 1.06 -18.31
C GLU A 41 5.20 2.14 -19.28
N LEU A 42 4.36 3.15 -19.51
CA LEU A 42 4.70 4.24 -20.43
C LEU A 42 5.85 5.09 -19.92
N LEU A 43 5.92 5.30 -18.60
CA LEU A 43 6.95 6.13 -17.97
C LEU A 43 8.27 5.36 -17.81
N ASN A 44 8.20 4.11 -17.36
CA ASN A 44 9.38 3.33 -16.96
C ASN A 44 9.82 2.29 -18.00
N GLY A 45 9.04 2.10 -19.07
CA GLY A 45 9.32 1.11 -20.12
C GLY A 45 9.23 -0.35 -19.66
N LYS A 46 8.73 -0.61 -18.45
CA LYS A 46 8.66 -1.93 -17.83
C LYS A 46 7.26 -2.19 -17.28
N GLN A 47 6.75 -3.40 -17.47
CA GLN A 47 5.50 -3.85 -16.85
C GLN A 47 5.62 -3.80 -15.32
N PRO A 48 4.65 -3.19 -14.60
CA PRO A 48 4.66 -3.20 -13.15
C PRO A 48 4.47 -4.62 -12.63
N ASP A 49 5.24 -4.99 -11.63
CA ASP A 49 4.89 -6.13 -10.80
C ASP A 49 3.70 -5.75 -9.93
N ILE A 50 2.69 -6.62 -9.86
CA ILE A 50 1.48 -6.42 -9.04
C ILE A 50 1.32 -7.49 -7.95
N SER A 51 2.28 -8.44 -7.84
CA SER A 51 2.23 -9.54 -6.88
C SER A 51 2.21 -9.08 -5.41
N HIS A 52 2.77 -7.90 -5.16
CA HIS A 52 2.86 -7.28 -3.86
C HIS A 52 1.63 -6.47 -3.46
N PHE A 53 0.63 -6.31 -4.34
CA PHE A 53 -0.59 -5.57 -4.00
C PHE A 53 -1.37 -6.24 -2.89
N ARG A 54 -1.86 -5.44 -1.95
CA ARG A 54 -2.73 -5.84 -0.84
C ARG A 54 -3.90 -4.87 -0.76
N VAL A 55 -5.00 -5.36 -0.17
CA VAL A 55 -6.21 -4.55 0.05
C VAL A 55 -5.88 -3.45 1.06
N PHE A 56 -6.14 -2.20 0.70
CA PHE A 56 -5.97 -1.08 1.62
C PHE A 56 -6.86 -1.26 2.85
N GLY A 57 -6.32 -1.07 4.05
CA GLY A 57 -7.05 -1.31 5.30
C GLY A 57 -7.04 -2.76 5.78
N CYS A 58 -6.40 -3.70 5.08
CA CYS A 58 -6.33 -5.08 5.56
C CYS A 58 -5.43 -5.20 6.81
N GLY A 59 -5.67 -6.24 7.60
CA GLY A 59 -4.77 -6.61 8.70
C GLY A 59 -3.39 -7.00 8.15
N ALA A 60 -2.34 -6.44 8.72
CA ALA A 60 -0.96 -6.74 8.38
C ALA A 60 -0.13 -6.91 9.66
N TYR A 61 0.75 -7.90 9.68
CA TYR A 61 1.67 -8.10 10.79
C TYR A 61 2.95 -7.31 10.52
N VAL A 62 3.23 -6.32 11.38
CA VAL A 62 4.47 -5.56 11.33
C VAL A 62 5.49 -6.24 12.23
N TRP A 63 6.70 -6.46 11.71
CA TRP A 63 7.80 -6.98 12.49
C TRP A 63 8.33 -5.89 13.43
N LEU A 64 8.43 -6.23 14.72
CA LEU A 64 8.92 -5.31 15.75
C LEU A 64 10.44 -5.45 15.89
N HIS A 65 11.20 -4.36 15.81
CA HIS A 65 12.65 -4.39 16.02
C HIS A 65 13.00 -4.85 17.45
N PRO A 66 14.06 -5.65 17.68
CA PRO A 66 14.45 -6.10 19.03
C PRO A 66 14.51 -4.99 20.08
N ASP A 67 14.93 -3.78 19.71
CA ASP A 67 15.08 -2.65 20.62
C ASP A 67 13.76 -2.11 21.17
N VAL A 68 12.64 -2.30 20.46
CA VAL A 68 11.29 -1.94 20.94
C VAL A 68 10.61 -3.08 21.69
N ARG A 69 11.20 -4.28 21.73
CA ARG A 69 10.64 -5.42 22.44
C ARG A 69 11.01 -5.33 23.92
N ALA A 70 10.03 -5.55 24.80
CA ALA A 70 10.25 -5.54 26.24
C ALA A 70 11.30 -6.59 26.71
N ASN A 71 11.36 -7.75 26.04
CA ASN A 71 12.35 -8.79 26.28
C ASN A 71 12.47 -9.76 25.07
N LYS A 72 13.40 -10.72 25.16
CA LYS A 72 13.65 -11.72 24.10
C LYS A 72 12.44 -12.61 23.77
N MET A 73 11.53 -12.80 24.73
CA MET A 73 10.34 -13.66 24.59
C MET A 73 9.07 -12.89 24.22
N ALA A 74 9.15 -11.56 24.10
CA ALA A 74 8.02 -10.74 23.68
C ALA A 74 7.61 -11.06 22.24
N ALA A 75 6.38 -10.67 21.88
CA ALA A 75 5.87 -10.82 20.53
C ALA A 75 6.83 -10.17 19.52
N LYS A 76 7.11 -10.90 18.43
CA LYS A 76 8.01 -10.43 17.36
C LYS A 76 7.27 -9.61 16.30
N SER A 77 5.94 -9.66 16.32
CA SER A 77 5.08 -8.97 15.37
C SER A 77 3.80 -8.51 16.03
N GLU A 78 3.25 -7.41 15.53
CA GLU A 78 2.00 -6.84 15.98
C GLU A 78 1.02 -6.72 14.82
N LEU A 79 -0.26 -6.99 15.08
CA LEU A 79 -1.32 -6.81 14.09
C LEU A 79 -1.60 -5.30 13.95
N MET A 80 -1.44 -4.80 12.74
CA MET A 80 -1.69 -3.42 12.37
C MET A 80 -2.54 -3.36 11.09
N VAL A 81 -2.84 -2.16 10.64
CA VAL A 81 -3.60 -1.90 9.42
C VAL A 81 -2.65 -1.50 8.29
N TYR A 82 -2.80 -2.12 7.12
CA TYR A 82 -2.01 -1.79 5.94
C TYR A 82 -2.49 -0.47 5.30
N LEU A 83 -1.58 0.53 5.24
CA LEU A 83 -1.85 1.87 4.71
C LEU A 83 -1.17 2.15 3.36
N GLY A 84 -0.43 1.20 2.79
CA GLY A 84 0.31 1.41 1.55
C GLY A 84 1.81 1.18 1.71
N PHE A 85 2.57 1.65 0.72
CA PHE A 85 4.02 1.47 0.65
C PHE A 85 4.78 2.69 1.17
N ALA A 86 5.91 2.46 1.82
CA ALA A 86 6.82 3.51 2.20
C ALA A 86 7.59 4.03 0.97
N PRO A 87 7.94 5.33 0.93
CA PRO A 87 8.79 5.88 -0.13
C PRO A 87 10.10 5.07 -0.26
N GLY A 88 10.40 4.59 -1.47
CA GLY A 88 11.63 3.84 -1.76
C GLY A 88 11.55 2.32 -1.65
N ASN A 89 10.39 1.76 -1.28
CA ASN A 89 10.12 0.32 -1.28
C ASN A 89 9.18 -0.12 -2.42
N GLU A 90 9.17 0.61 -3.55
CA GLU A 90 8.42 0.28 -4.78
C GLU A 90 9.22 -0.56 -5.79
#